data_AF-A0A818WJ77-F1
#
_entry.id   AF-A0A818WJ77-F1
#
_cell.length_a   1.000
_cell.length_b   1.000
_cell.length_c   1.000
_cell.angle_alpha   90.00
_cell.angle_beta   90.00
_cell.angle_gamma   90.00
#
_symmetry.space_group_name_H-M   'P 1'
#
loop_
_entity.id
_entity.type
_entity.pdbx_description
1 polymer ?
#
loop_
_entity_poly.entity_id
_entity_poly.type
_entity_poly.pdbx_seq_one_letter_code
_entity_poly.pdbx_strand_id
1 'polypeptide(L)'
;MPLKARKLLEEIGDEPMLKIQLGRRPVKDLAIKILNFLSYSKFADKQYELGYDEIYHNYLLITVQNNHGFNVLQNIVRNAPENTNGKTVLVLEKSFRIGLRDPVIPDEMIDLYDIPLPPNKSLTLNQLITTTLYAEKDFFVYDAGENNMCQTFVKSVLESNGLMPNIVDEATLEALEPIDSKTLVATLDELSGLVKLTTDIAAKLHSQQLNIEVLTPSIGAVIHNLDLSQAITEDQKYELEEALYKHHVLFFHNQNLTSEQQRDFARLFGDPHVHPVFSHTPECPEVSVLEFGVNVDPDKKPDSDIWHTDVTWSTNPPIIGMLYAKIIPKQGGGDTLWANMVEIYKQELSNEMKEILSKLTAEHSFAYAVQSLIKLDSTAMVKFMKTKEANPPATHPVICQHPHTKEKYLYVNRIFTTKINELNEQESNLLLQYLFSLVNKRPEFTCRWKWNENDVCLWDERSTQHYATADYWPQHRRMHRCVIMEKKDKV
;
A
#
# COMPACT_ATOMS: atom_id res chain seq x y z
N MET A 1 -7.51 5.01 11.05
CA MET A 1 -8.52 4.08 10.54
C MET A 1 -8.28 3.82 9.05
N PRO A 2 -8.28 2.55 8.59
CA PRO A 2 -8.07 2.17 7.18
C PRO A 2 -9.12 2.78 6.22
N LEU A 3 -8.78 2.92 4.94
CA LEU A 3 -9.69 3.48 3.92
C LEU A 3 -10.94 2.61 3.73
N LYS A 4 -10.82 1.27 3.75
CA LYS A 4 -11.96 0.34 3.71
C LYS A 4 -12.91 0.56 4.89
N ALA A 5 -12.37 0.74 6.10
CA ALA A 5 -13.17 1.04 7.28
C ALA A 5 -13.88 2.40 7.16
N ARG A 6 -13.26 3.43 6.55
CA ARG A 6 -13.93 4.72 6.27
C ARG A 6 -15.06 4.57 5.27
N LYS A 7 -14.84 3.90 4.13
CA LYS A 7 -15.89 3.65 3.13
C LYS A 7 -17.06 2.86 3.71
N LEU A 8 -16.75 1.85 4.51
CA LEU A 8 -17.77 1.06 5.20
C LEU A 8 -18.58 1.91 6.19
N LEU A 9 -17.94 2.84 6.91
CA LEU A 9 -18.65 3.79 7.77
C LEU A 9 -19.48 4.82 6.99
N GLU A 10 -19.02 5.24 5.81
CA GLU A 10 -19.79 6.13 4.92
C GLU A 10 -21.05 5.43 4.38
N GLU A 11 -20.98 4.13 4.12
CA GLU A 11 -22.08 3.37 3.51
C GLU A 11 -23.08 2.80 4.52
N ILE A 12 -22.60 2.18 5.61
CA ILE A 12 -23.46 1.48 6.59
C ILE A 12 -23.26 2.00 8.02
N GLY A 13 -22.47 3.05 8.22
CA GLY A 13 -22.14 3.55 9.55
C GLY A 13 -23.33 4.08 10.34
N ASP A 14 -24.37 4.57 9.64
CA ASP A 14 -25.60 5.10 10.25
C ASP A 14 -26.75 4.08 10.32
N GLU A 15 -26.55 2.87 9.81
CA GLU A 15 -27.52 1.79 9.94
C GLU A 15 -27.63 1.32 11.40
N PRO A 16 -28.83 0.92 11.87
CA PRO A 16 -29.03 0.50 13.24
C PRO A 16 -28.27 -0.80 13.52
N MET A 17 -27.52 -0.81 14.62
CA MET A 17 -26.87 -2.00 15.12
C MET A 17 -27.92 -2.93 15.75
N LEU A 18 -27.93 -4.17 15.27
CA LEU A 18 -28.85 -5.22 15.69
C LEU A 18 -28.27 -6.08 16.81
N LYS A 19 -26.94 -6.27 16.80
CA LYS A 19 -26.24 -7.13 17.77
C LYS A 19 -24.80 -6.66 17.94
N ILE A 20 -24.28 -6.81 19.16
CA ILE A 20 -22.87 -6.68 19.48
C ILE A 20 -22.45 -7.88 20.33
N GLN A 21 -21.28 -8.46 20.04
CA GLN A 21 -20.72 -9.57 20.79
C GLN A 21 -19.24 -9.31 21.06
N LEU A 22 -18.76 -9.68 22.24
CA LEU A 22 -17.34 -9.81 22.53
C LEU A 22 -16.87 -11.15 21.97
N GLY A 23 -15.91 -11.11 21.06
CA GLY A 23 -15.18 -12.29 20.61
C GLY A 23 -13.83 -12.38 21.33
N ARG A 24 -13.50 -13.58 21.79
CA ARG A 24 -12.26 -13.90 22.50
C ARG A 24 -11.62 -15.11 21.83
N ARG A 25 -10.37 -14.96 21.39
CA ARG A 25 -9.60 -16.04 20.72
C ARG A 25 -8.27 -16.28 21.43
N PRO A 26 -7.84 -17.54 21.62
CA PRO A 26 -6.52 -17.82 22.19
C PRO A 26 -5.40 -17.23 21.33
N VAL A 27 -4.35 -16.72 21.97
CA VAL A 27 -3.11 -16.34 21.30
C VAL A 27 -2.36 -17.62 20.96
N LYS A 28 -1.93 -17.75 19.70
CA LYS A 28 -1.33 -19.00 19.19
C LYS A 28 -0.11 -19.45 19.99
N ASP A 29 -0.02 -20.76 20.18
CA ASP A 29 1.12 -21.51 20.72
C ASP A 29 2.50 -21.02 20.28
N LEU A 30 2.64 -20.64 19.01
CA LEU A 30 3.93 -20.20 18.46
C LEU A 30 4.39 -18.88 19.07
N ALA A 31 3.48 -17.94 19.33
CA ALA A 31 3.81 -16.68 19.98
C ALA A 31 4.22 -16.91 21.45
N ILE A 32 3.50 -17.78 22.16
CA ILE A 32 3.83 -18.19 23.53
C ILE A 32 5.19 -18.89 23.57
N LYS A 33 5.48 -19.79 22.61
CA LYS A 33 6.78 -20.46 22.47
C LYS A 33 7.92 -19.47 22.22
N ILE A 34 7.71 -18.44 21.41
CA ILE A 34 8.70 -17.38 21.16
C ILE A 34 8.94 -16.55 22.42
N LEU A 35 7.88 -16.15 23.14
CA LEU A 35 7.99 -15.41 24.40
C LEU A 35 8.70 -16.23 25.49
N ASN A 36 8.38 -17.52 25.60
CA ASN A 36 9.07 -18.44 26.50
C ASN A 36 10.53 -18.62 26.12
N PHE A 37 10.85 -18.78 24.84
CA PHE A 37 12.23 -18.90 24.38
C PHE A 37 13.05 -17.65 24.70
N LEU A 38 12.52 -16.46 24.39
CA LEU A 38 13.21 -15.19 24.60
C LEU A 38 13.35 -14.82 26.09
N SER A 39 12.38 -15.21 26.91
CA SER A 39 12.39 -14.98 28.35
C SER A 39 13.11 -16.06 29.16
N TYR A 40 13.67 -17.09 28.51
CA TYR A 40 14.19 -18.29 29.17
C TYR A 40 13.15 -18.90 30.14
N SER A 41 11.92 -19.06 29.66
CA SER A 41 10.74 -19.59 30.37
C SER A 41 10.17 -18.73 31.50
N LYS A 42 10.77 -17.58 31.83
CA LYS A 42 10.25 -16.66 32.87
C LYS A 42 8.83 -16.17 32.57
N PHE A 43 8.47 -16.06 31.29
CA PHE A 43 7.12 -15.69 30.87
C PHE A 43 6.09 -16.75 31.27
N ALA A 44 6.34 -18.03 31.00
CA ALA A 44 5.47 -19.14 31.41
C ALA A 44 5.34 -19.23 32.93
N ASP A 45 6.45 -19.05 33.66
CA ASP A 45 6.45 -19.08 35.13
C ASP A 45 5.58 -17.95 35.70
N LYS A 46 5.67 -16.74 35.11
CA LYS A 46 4.85 -15.61 35.55
C LYS A 46 3.39 -15.75 35.15
N GLN A 47 3.13 -16.29 33.97
CA GLN A 47 1.79 -16.63 33.52
C GLN A 47 1.12 -17.61 34.50
N TYR A 48 1.85 -18.64 34.94
CA TYR A 48 1.39 -19.59 35.96
C TYR A 48 1.21 -18.92 37.34
N GLU A 49 2.14 -18.06 37.77
CA GLU A 49 2.05 -17.33 39.06
C GLU A 49 0.82 -16.42 39.12
N LEU A 50 0.47 -15.77 38.01
CA LEU A 50 -0.70 -14.91 37.88
C LEU A 50 -2.00 -15.70 37.63
N GLY A 51 -1.92 -17.04 37.56
CA GLY A 51 -3.08 -17.92 37.39
C GLY A 51 -3.70 -17.88 35.99
N TYR A 52 -2.92 -17.53 34.96
CA TYR A 52 -3.42 -17.49 33.59
C TYR A 52 -3.14 -18.81 32.85
N ASP A 53 -4.19 -19.57 32.52
CA ASP A 53 -4.04 -20.78 31.72
C ASP A 53 -3.73 -20.46 30.24
N GLU A 54 -4.38 -19.43 29.68
CA GLU A 54 -4.20 -18.97 28.29
C GLU A 54 -4.29 -17.43 28.18
N ILE A 55 -3.66 -16.87 27.15
CA ILE A 55 -3.73 -15.45 26.77
C ILE A 55 -4.67 -15.31 25.59
N TYR A 56 -5.53 -14.29 25.57
CA TYR A 56 -6.52 -14.11 24.52
C TYR A 56 -6.45 -12.74 23.84
N HIS A 57 -6.88 -12.70 22.58
CA HIS A 57 -7.14 -11.46 21.83
C HIS A 57 -8.65 -11.19 21.78
N ASN A 58 -9.05 -9.99 22.19
CA ASN A 58 -10.44 -9.56 22.23
C ASN A 58 -10.81 -8.67 21.04
N TYR A 59 -12.01 -8.84 20.53
CA TYR A 59 -12.59 -8.03 19.46
C TYR A 59 -14.10 -7.94 19.61
N LEU A 60 -14.74 -7.03 18.87
CA LEU A 60 -16.19 -6.90 18.84
C LEU A 60 -16.74 -7.38 17.50
N LEU A 61 -17.71 -8.28 17.55
CA LEU A 61 -18.56 -8.60 16.40
C LEU A 61 -19.80 -7.71 16.43
N ILE A 62 -20.02 -6.99 15.36
CA ILE A 62 -21.10 -6.00 15.23
C ILE A 62 -21.99 -6.42 14.08
N THR A 63 -23.26 -6.69 14.37
CA THR A 63 -24.27 -6.95 13.34
C THR A 63 -25.09 -5.69 13.13
N VAL A 64 -25.14 -5.20 11.89
CA VAL A 64 -25.99 -4.06 11.49
C VAL A 64 -27.05 -4.50 10.50
N GLN A 65 -28.14 -3.75 10.44
CA GLN A 65 -29.11 -3.90 9.36
C GLN A 65 -28.49 -3.45 8.03
N ASN A 66 -28.82 -4.13 6.94
CA ASN A 66 -28.28 -3.87 5.62
C ASN A 66 -29.42 -3.74 4.62
N ASN A 67 -29.86 -2.49 4.43
CA ASN A 67 -30.89 -2.14 3.46
C ASN A 67 -30.31 -1.86 2.06
N HIS A 68 -28.99 -1.88 1.93
CA HIS A 68 -28.26 -1.48 0.72
C HIS A 68 -27.93 -2.65 -0.22
N GLY A 69 -28.47 -3.86 0.03
CA GLY A 69 -28.29 -5.03 -0.84
C GLY A 69 -26.86 -5.56 -0.90
N PHE A 70 -26.04 -5.21 0.08
CA PHE A 70 -24.63 -5.56 0.11
C PHE A 70 -24.48 -7.03 0.53
N ASN A 71 -24.11 -7.92 -0.39
CA ASN A 71 -23.70 -9.29 -0.02
C ASN A 71 -22.26 -9.25 0.49
N VAL A 72 -22.08 -8.79 1.73
CA VAL A 72 -20.94 -9.27 2.52
C VAL A 72 -21.34 -10.63 3.01
N LEU A 73 -20.45 -11.60 2.86
CA LEU A 73 -20.44 -12.94 3.47
C LEU A 73 -20.69 -14.05 2.46
N GLN A 74 -19.74 -14.97 2.43
CA GLN A 74 -20.02 -16.28 3.01
C GLN A 74 -18.84 -16.68 3.89
N ASN A 75 -19.01 -16.54 5.20
CA ASN A 75 -19.16 -17.69 6.09
C ASN A 75 -19.08 -17.22 7.56
N ILE A 76 -19.43 -18.14 8.46
CA ILE A 76 -18.90 -18.30 9.80
C ILE A 76 -19.55 -17.44 10.92
N VAL A 77 -20.65 -17.94 11.47
CA VAL A 77 -20.80 -18.13 12.93
C VAL A 77 -21.52 -19.47 13.04
N ARG A 78 -20.86 -20.54 13.51
CA ARG A 78 -21.58 -21.78 13.84
C ARG A 78 -22.59 -21.41 14.94
N ASN A 79 -23.88 -21.54 14.61
CA ASN A 79 -25.09 -21.17 15.38
C ASN A 79 -25.79 -19.84 15.04
N ALA A 80 -25.41 -19.12 13.98
CA ALA A 80 -26.34 -18.12 13.44
C ALA A 80 -27.45 -18.83 12.64
N PRO A 81 -28.74 -18.63 12.97
CA PRO A 81 -29.84 -19.27 12.24
C PRO A 81 -29.79 -18.90 10.76
N GLU A 82 -29.94 -19.91 9.89
CA GLU A 82 -29.92 -19.82 8.43
C GLU A 82 -30.94 -18.79 7.91
N ASN A 83 -30.46 -17.59 7.57
CA ASN A 83 -30.95 -16.62 6.56
C ASN A 83 -30.42 -15.23 6.90
N THR A 84 -29.44 -14.70 6.17
CA THR A 84 -29.04 -13.29 6.27
C THR A 84 -29.99 -12.39 5.49
N ASN A 85 -31.22 -12.25 6.01
CA ASN A 85 -32.25 -11.30 5.58
C ASN A 85 -31.78 -9.83 5.77
N GLY A 86 -30.93 -9.31 4.87
CA GLY A 86 -30.51 -7.91 4.90
C GLY A 86 -29.77 -7.52 6.18
N LYS A 87 -28.74 -8.27 6.58
CA LYS A 87 -27.88 -7.97 7.75
C LYS A 87 -26.41 -8.16 7.38
N THR A 88 -25.54 -7.33 7.95
CA THR A 88 -24.07 -7.39 7.77
C THR A 88 -23.40 -7.57 9.12
N VAL A 89 -22.41 -8.46 9.20
CA VAL A 89 -21.58 -8.69 10.41
C VAL A 89 -20.18 -8.14 10.16
N LEU A 90 -19.63 -7.42 11.13
CA LEU A 90 -18.34 -6.75 11.07
C LEU A 90 -17.50 -7.09 12.30
N VAL A 91 -16.19 -7.18 12.14
CA VAL A 91 -15.22 -7.24 13.24
C VAL A 91 -14.67 -5.84 13.47
N LEU A 92 -14.86 -5.31 14.68
CA LEU A 92 -14.17 -4.13 15.20
C LEU A 92 -13.09 -4.58 16.18
N GLU A 93 -11.82 -4.32 15.87
CA GLU A 93 -10.71 -4.73 16.73
C GLU A 93 -9.59 -3.69 16.76
N LYS A 94 -8.84 -3.68 17.86
CA LYS A 94 -7.60 -2.91 17.99
C LYS A 94 -6.42 -3.84 17.81
N SER A 95 -5.65 -3.57 16.77
CA SER A 95 -4.34 -4.16 16.46
C SER A 95 -3.30 -3.02 16.46
N PHE A 96 -2.32 -3.01 15.53
CA PHE A 96 -1.45 -1.85 15.29
C PHE A 96 -2.24 -0.60 14.84
N ARG A 97 -3.48 -0.78 14.39
CA ARG A 97 -4.50 0.26 14.12
C ARG A 97 -5.88 -0.27 14.55
N ILE A 98 -6.87 0.61 14.62
CA ILE A 98 -8.29 0.21 14.72
C ILE A 98 -8.78 -0.24 13.35
N GLY A 99 -9.22 -1.49 13.25
CA GLY A 99 -9.72 -2.12 12.04
C GLY A 99 -11.23 -2.38 12.12
N LEU A 100 -11.89 -2.24 10.97
CA LEU A 100 -13.26 -2.67 10.73
C LEU A 100 -13.24 -3.54 9.47
N ARG A 101 -13.53 -4.83 9.61
CA ARG A 101 -13.37 -5.81 8.52
C ARG A 101 -14.43 -6.90 8.56
N ASP A 102 -14.49 -7.68 7.49
CA ASP A 102 -15.36 -8.85 7.40
C ASP A 102 -14.91 -9.92 8.42
N PRO A 103 -15.83 -10.68 9.03
CA PRO A 103 -15.46 -11.76 9.95
C PRO A 103 -14.78 -12.88 9.17
N VAL A 104 -13.44 -12.90 9.19
CA VAL A 104 -12.67 -14.09 8.83
C VAL A 104 -12.59 -14.93 10.09
N ILE A 105 -13.12 -16.16 10.05
CA ILE A 105 -12.97 -17.11 11.16
C ILE A 105 -11.95 -18.16 10.77
N PRO A 106 -10.80 -18.20 11.46
CA PRO A 106 -9.90 -19.35 11.45
C PRO A 106 -10.58 -20.55 12.12
N ASP A 107 -10.17 -21.77 11.79
CA ASP A 107 -10.67 -23.07 12.32
C ASP A 107 -10.49 -23.29 13.85
N GLU A 108 -10.25 -22.24 14.64
CA GLU A 108 -9.89 -22.32 16.06
C GLU A 108 -11.10 -22.03 16.99
N MET A 109 -11.03 -22.48 18.25
CA MET A 109 -12.08 -22.20 19.24
C MET A 109 -12.18 -20.69 19.51
N ILE A 110 -13.39 -20.14 19.37
CA ILE A 110 -13.70 -18.74 19.63
C ILE A 110 -14.78 -18.71 20.70
N ASP A 111 -14.52 -18.02 21.80
CA ASP A 111 -15.56 -17.71 22.79
C ASP A 111 -16.30 -16.45 22.34
N LEU A 112 -17.62 -16.53 22.31
CA LEU A 112 -18.50 -15.41 21.94
C LEU A 112 -19.44 -15.10 23.09
N TYR A 113 -19.46 -13.83 23.49
CA TYR A 113 -20.29 -13.32 24.56
C TYR A 113 -21.22 -12.24 24.04
N ASP A 114 -22.53 -12.38 24.28
CA ASP A 114 -23.51 -11.40 23.82
C ASP A 114 -23.49 -10.17 24.74
N ILE A 115 -23.33 -8.97 24.15
CA ILE A 115 -23.36 -7.72 24.90
C ILE A 115 -24.78 -7.12 24.76
N PRO A 116 -25.58 -7.02 25.84
CA PRO A 116 -26.96 -6.55 25.70
C PRO A 116 -27.04 -5.08 25.31
N LEU A 117 -27.80 -4.80 24.25
CA LEU A 117 -28.07 -3.44 23.80
C LEU A 117 -29.16 -2.78 24.67
N PRO A 118 -29.07 -1.46 24.92
CA PRO A 118 -30.06 -0.77 25.74
C PRO A 118 -31.42 -0.75 25.02
N PRO A 119 -32.54 -1.10 25.68
CA PRO A 119 -33.84 -1.24 25.03
C PRO A 119 -34.39 0.06 24.40
N ASN A 120 -33.89 1.23 24.85
CA ASN A 120 -34.35 2.55 24.40
C ASN A 120 -33.30 3.32 23.57
N LYS A 121 -32.20 2.68 23.14
CA LYS A 121 -31.12 3.34 22.41
C LYS A 121 -30.77 2.52 21.16
N SER A 122 -31.16 3.03 19.99
CA SER A 122 -30.62 2.55 18.71
C SER A 122 -29.21 3.11 18.56
N LEU A 123 -28.20 2.24 18.64
CA LEU A 123 -26.81 2.61 18.46
C LEU A 123 -26.39 2.31 17.02
N THR A 124 -25.72 3.24 16.37
CA THR A 124 -25.12 3.01 15.05
C THR A 124 -23.62 2.77 15.15
N LEU A 125 -23.00 2.27 14.09
CA LEU A 125 -21.56 2.04 14.07
C LEU A 125 -20.76 3.36 14.13
N ASN A 126 -21.26 4.41 13.48
CA ASN A 126 -20.70 5.76 13.57
C ASN A 126 -20.76 6.30 15.00
N GLN A 127 -21.87 6.11 15.70
CA GLN A 127 -22.00 6.52 17.10
C GLN A 127 -21.05 5.71 17.99
N LEU A 128 -21.01 4.38 17.83
CA LEU A 128 -20.12 3.50 18.59
C LEU A 128 -18.66 3.98 18.54
N ILE A 129 -18.18 4.28 17.34
CA ILE A 129 -16.80 4.72 17.11
C ILE A 129 -16.58 6.16 17.57
N THR A 130 -17.48 7.07 17.19
CA THR A 130 -17.32 8.52 17.43
C THR A 130 -17.44 8.86 18.91
N THR A 131 -18.37 8.23 19.64
CA THR A 131 -18.51 8.43 21.09
C THR A 131 -17.26 7.97 21.82
N THR A 132 -16.67 6.84 21.43
CA THR A 132 -15.43 6.35 22.04
C THR A 132 -14.24 7.28 21.72
N LEU A 133 -14.14 7.75 20.48
CA LEU A 133 -13.13 8.72 20.05
C LEU A 133 -13.15 10.01 20.87
N TYR A 134 -14.33 10.53 21.21
CA TYR A 134 -14.44 11.78 21.97
C TYR A 134 -14.27 11.58 23.47
N ALA A 135 -14.60 10.40 23.99
CA ALA A 135 -14.40 10.05 25.39
C ALA A 135 -12.93 9.78 25.74
N GLU A 136 -12.12 9.32 24.77
CA GLU A 136 -10.74 8.90 25.01
C GLU A 136 -9.71 9.56 24.07
N LYS A 137 -8.63 10.11 24.65
CA LYS A 137 -7.52 10.69 23.89
C LYS A 137 -6.62 9.63 23.22
N ASP A 138 -6.66 8.38 23.68
CA ASP A 138 -5.74 7.29 23.28
C ASP A 138 -6.39 6.21 22.42
N PHE A 139 -7.58 6.46 21.88
CA PHE A 139 -8.32 5.52 21.04
C PHE A 139 -7.43 4.94 19.91
N PHE A 140 -6.62 5.78 19.26
CA PHE A 140 -5.70 5.37 18.21
C PHE A 140 -4.30 4.94 18.67
N VAL A 141 -3.92 5.21 19.92
CA VAL A 141 -2.60 4.84 20.44
C VAL A 141 -2.66 3.37 20.83
N TYR A 142 -1.71 2.55 20.38
CA TYR A 142 -1.55 1.15 20.80
C TYR A 142 -0.18 1.00 21.44
N ASP A 143 -0.15 0.53 22.69
CA ASP A 143 1.10 0.25 23.42
C ASP A 143 0.94 -1.02 24.25
N ALA A 144 1.69 -2.06 23.87
CA ALA A 144 1.67 -3.34 24.53
C ALA A 144 2.35 -3.36 25.91
N GLY A 145 3.17 -2.35 26.22
CA GLY A 145 3.87 -2.21 27.51
C GLY A 145 3.13 -1.34 28.53
N GLU A 146 2.20 -0.49 28.09
CA GLU A 146 1.49 0.46 28.98
C GLU A 146 0.07 0.05 29.40
N ASN A 147 -0.32 -1.22 29.19
CA ASN A 147 -1.68 -1.75 29.44
C ASN A 147 -2.74 -1.29 28.42
N ASN A 148 -2.30 -0.87 27.23
CA ASN A 148 -3.16 -0.36 26.16
C ASN A 148 -3.46 -1.47 25.11
N MET A 149 -4.04 -2.57 25.59
CA MET A 149 -4.31 -3.80 24.82
C MET A 149 -5.72 -3.87 24.24
N CYS A 150 -6.00 -4.95 23.49
CA CYS A 150 -7.31 -5.20 22.89
C CYS A 150 -8.46 -5.30 23.92
N GLN A 151 -8.20 -5.78 25.14
CA GLN A 151 -9.16 -5.81 26.24
C GLN A 151 -9.53 -4.39 26.67
N THR A 152 -8.53 -3.55 26.95
CA THR A 152 -8.71 -2.14 27.30
C THR A 152 -9.50 -1.43 26.23
N PHE A 153 -9.16 -1.63 24.95
CA PHE A 153 -9.91 -1.06 23.84
C PHE A 153 -11.38 -1.49 23.79
N VAL A 154 -11.66 -2.79 23.90
CA VAL A 154 -13.04 -3.26 23.88
C VAL A 154 -13.80 -2.68 25.07
N LYS A 155 -13.21 -2.71 26.27
CA LYS A 155 -13.79 -2.12 27.48
C LYS A 155 -14.09 -0.63 27.30
N SER A 156 -13.15 0.14 26.76
CA SER A 156 -13.29 1.56 26.41
C SER A 156 -14.45 1.82 25.45
N VAL A 157 -14.59 1.01 24.40
CA VAL A 157 -15.71 1.10 23.44
C VAL A 157 -17.04 0.85 24.15
N LEU A 158 -17.10 -0.17 25.02
CA LEU A 158 -18.32 -0.51 25.76
C LEU A 158 -18.68 0.55 26.81
N GLU A 159 -17.70 1.05 27.58
CA GLU A 159 -17.87 2.08 28.61
C GLU A 159 -18.37 3.39 28.00
N SER A 160 -17.68 3.88 26.97
CA SER A 160 -17.99 5.15 26.30
C SER A 160 -19.40 5.16 25.73
N ASN A 161 -19.90 4.00 25.30
CA ASN A 161 -21.23 3.87 24.72
C ASN A 161 -22.34 3.52 25.72
N GLY A 162 -21.99 3.36 27.01
CA GLY A 162 -22.93 3.01 28.08
C GLY A 162 -23.44 1.57 27.99
N LEU A 163 -22.62 0.66 27.47
CA LEU A 163 -22.96 -0.76 27.30
C LEU A 163 -22.56 -1.61 28.51
N MET A 164 -21.52 -1.20 29.25
CA MET A 164 -21.03 -1.93 30.44
C MET A 164 -22.11 -2.22 31.50
N PRO A 165 -23.01 -1.29 31.88
CA PRO A 165 -24.02 -1.57 32.91
C PRO A 165 -25.01 -2.67 32.55
N ASN A 166 -25.10 -3.06 31.28
CA ASN A 166 -26.01 -4.11 30.82
C ASN A 166 -25.37 -5.51 30.84
N ILE A 167 -24.06 -5.59 31.06
CA ILE A 167 -23.33 -6.84 31.18
C ILE A 167 -23.43 -7.30 32.63
N VAL A 168 -24.25 -8.31 32.88
CA VAL A 168 -24.52 -8.84 34.23
C VAL A 168 -23.96 -10.24 34.43
N ASP A 169 -23.52 -10.90 33.36
CA ASP A 169 -22.94 -12.22 33.45
C ASP A 169 -21.45 -12.14 33.82
N GLU A 170 -21.07 -12.90 34.84
CA GLU A 170 -19.71 -12.87 35.39
C GLU A 170 -18.65 -13.31 34.36
N ALA A 171 -19.00 -14.23 33.47
CA ALA A 171 -18.07 -14.74 32.45
C ALA A 171 -17.66 -13.67 31.42
N THR A 172 -18.59 -12.83 30.97
CA THR A 172 -18.27 -11.70 30.07
C THR A 172 -17.48 -10.62 30.80
N LEU A 173 -17.81 -10.33 32.06
CA LEU A 173 -17.06 -9.37 32.87
C LEU A 173 -15.61 -9.85 33.06
N GLU A 174 -15.40 -11.12 33.37
CA GLU A 174 -14.07 -11.73 33.47
C GLU A 174 -13.33 -11.71 32.12
N ALA A 175 -14.01 -11.98 31.01
CA ALA A 175 -13.42 -11.90 29.68
C ALA A 175 -12.99 -10.48 29.26
N LEU A 176 -13.54 -9.43 29.89
CA LEU A 176 -13.19 -8.03 29.68
C LEU A 176 -12.09 -7.52 30.61
N GLU A 177 -11.75 -8.26 31.66
CA GLU A 177 -10.73 -7.82 32.60
C GLU A 177 -9.36 -7.78 31.90
N PRO A 178 -8.65 -6.63 31.94
CA PRO A 178 -7.34 -6.52 31.33
C PRO A 178 -6.38 -7.50 32.00
N ILE A 179 -5.60 -8.20 31.19
CA ILE A 179 -4.43 -8.93 31.68
C ILE A 179 -3.47 -7.90 32.30
N ASP A 180 -2.84 -8.23 33.43
CA ASP A 180 -1.78 -7.41 34.03
C ASP A 180 -0.51 -7.47 33.17
N SER A 181 -0.59 -6.83 32.01
CA SER A 181 0.44 -6.84 30.99
C SER A 181 1.69 -6.12 31.48
N LYS A 182 1.57 -5.13 32.37
CA LYS A 182 2.75 -4.46 32.95
C LYS A 182 3.56 -5.42 33.80
N THR A 183 2.92 -6.20 34.66
CA THR A 183 3.63 -7.21 35.47
C THR A 183 4.12 -8.38 34.61
N LEU A 184 3.34 -8.78 33.60
CA LEU A 184 3.72 -9.83 32.66
C LEU A 184 4.93 -9.42 31.78
N VAL A 185 4.95 -8.16 31.33
CA VAL A 185 6.01 -7.56 30.49
C VAL A 185 7.22 -7.12 31.32
N ALA A 186 7.06 -6.71 32.58
CA ALA A 186 8.18 -6.37 33.46
C ALA A 186 9.12 -7.56 33.71
N THR A 187 8.64 -8.80 33.55
CA THR A 187 9.53 -9.98 33.56
C THR A 187 10.48 -10.05 32.36
N LEU A 188 10.28 -9.18 31.36
CA LEU A 188 11.09 -9.01 30.16
C LEU A 188 11.96 -7.72 30.23
N ASP A 189 12.13 -7.10 31.39
CA ASP A 189 12.77 -5.77 31.54
C ASP A 189 14.27 -5.70 31.11
N GLU A 190 14.97 -6.84 30.96
CA GLU A 190 16.29 -6.87 30.31
C GLU A 190 16.22 -6.89 28.76
N LEU A 191 15.02 -6.93 28.20
CA LEU A 191 14.70 -7.17 26.79
C LEU A 191 13.65 -6.18 26.27
N SER A 192 13.55 -4.97 26.84
CA SER A 192 12.53 -3.96 26.48
C SER A 192 12.50 -3.60 24.98
N GLY A 193 13.62 -3.77 24.25
CA GLY A 193 13.67 -3.67 22.79
C GLY A 193 13.06 -4.86 22.02
N LEU A 194 13.01 -6.04 22.65
CA LEU A 194 12.50 -7.30 22.09
C LEU A 194 11.00 -7.50 22.35
N VAL A 195 10.42 -6.93 23.42
CA VAL A 195 8.97 -6.98 23.67
C VAL A 195 8.18 -6.26 22.57
N LYS A 196 8.68 -5.09 22.15
CA LYS A 196 8.14 -4.35 21.01
C LYS A 196 8.18 -5.18 19.73
N LEU A 197 9.30 -5.88 19.50
CA LEU A 197 9.47 -6.80 18.38
C LEU A 197 8.52 -8.00 18.46
N THR A 198 8.27 -8.56 19.65
CA THR A 198 7.43 -9.75 19.83
C THR A 198 5.94 -9.46 19.74
N THR A 199 5.49 -8.31 20.23
CA THR A 199 4.08 -7.90 20.07
C THR A 199 3.80 -7.51 18.62
N ASP A 200 4.78 -6.88 17.95
CA ASP A 200 4.76 -6.69 16.50
C ASP A 200 4.71 -8.05 15.78
N ILE A 201 5.51 -9.04 16.20
CA ILE A 201 5.48 -10.40 15.64
C ILE A 201 4.13 -11.08 15.87
N ALA A 202 3.51 -10.97 17.05
CA ALA A 202 2.22 -11.60 17.35
C ALA A 202 1.06 -10.97 16.57
N ALA A 203 1.08 -9.65 16.37
CA ALA A 203 0.15 -8.95 15.49
C ALA A 203 0.42 -9.25 14.00
N LYS A 204 1.70 -9.34 13.60
CA LYS A 204 2.17 -9.74 12.26
C LYS A 204 1.91 -11.20 11.91
N LEU A 205 1.77 -12.09 12.91
CA LEU A 205 1.42 -13.50 12.70
C LEU A 205 -0.08 -13.68 12.44
N HIS A 206 -0.90 -12.64 12.67
CA HIS A 206 -2.35 -12.68 12.54
C HIS A 206 -2.87 -12.10 11.21
N SER A 207 -2.12 -11.23 10.53
CA SER A 207 -2.25 -11.08 9.07
C SER A 207 -1.25 -12.04 8.43
N GLN A 208 -1.56 -12.66 7.28
CA GLN A 208 -0.48 -13.28 6.50
C GLN A 208 0.39 -12.15 5.96
N GLN A 209 1.31 -11.64 6.79
CA GLN A 209 2.06 -10.47 6.42
C GLN A 209 2.98 -10.81 5.24
N LEU A 210 2.98 -9.94 4.25
CA LEU A 210 3.96 -10.02 3.17
C LEU A 210 5.36 -10.08 3.78
N ASN A 211 6.19 -11.00 3.29
CA ASN A 211 7.58 -11.05 3.67
C ASN A 211 8.33 -9.97 2.87
N ILE A 212 8.57 -8.82 3.51
CA ILE A 212 9.16 -7.63 2.87
C ILE A 212 10.63 -7.50 3.27
N GLU A 213 11.51 -7.57 2.30
CA GLU A 213 12.94 -7.24 2.44
C GLU A 213 13.19 -5.82 1.90
N VAL A 214 13.61 -4.90 2.77
CA VAL A 214 13.91 -3.52 2.36
C VAL A 214 15.25 -3.48 1.61
N LEU A 215 15.25 -2.92 0.40
CA LEU A 215 16.43 -2.88 -0.47
C LEU A 215 17.39 -1.74 -0.08
N THR A 216 16.84 -0.54 0.16
CA THR A 216 17.60 0.60 0.66
C THR A 216 16.78 1.36 1.71
N PRO A 217 17.41 2.18 2.58
CA PRO A 217 16.68 2.94 3.59
C PRO A 217 15.59 3.88 3.03
N SER A 218 15.75 4.37 1.79
CA SER A 218 14.88 5.39 1.20
C SER A 218 13.94 4.85 0.11
N ILE A 219 14.30 3.78 -0.59
CA ILE A 219 13.54 3.27 -1.74
C ILE A 219 13.84 1.79 -2.03
N GLY A 220 12.81 1.07 -2.48
CA GLY A 220 12.90 -0.31 -2.91
C GLY A 220 12.62 -1.31 -1.80
N ALA A 221 11.82 -2.31 -2.12
CA ALA A 221 11.67 -3.51 -1.31
C ALA A 221 11.38 -4.73 -2.19
N VAL A 222 11.83 -5.90 -1.75
CA VAL A 222 11.53 -7.20 -2.37
C VAL A 222 10.41 -7.87 -1.57
N ILE A 223 9.36 -8.30 -2.25
CA ILE A 223 8.25 -9.05 -1.67
C ILE A 223 8.48 -10.53 -1.94
N HIS A 224 8.64 -11.29 -0.88
CA HIS A 224 8.83 -12.74 -0.90
C HIS A 224 7.51 -13.47 -0.65
N ASN A 225 7.43 -14.70 -1.16
CA ASN A 225 6.33 -15.65 -0.89
C ASN A 225 4.93 -15.17 -1.33
N LEU A 226 4.86 -14.33 -2.37
CA LEU A 226 3.62 -13.94 -3.01
C LEU A 226 3.63 -14.35 -4.49
N ASP A 227 2.66 -15.17 -4.89
CA ASP A 227 2.45 -15.58 -6.28
C ASP A 227 1.41 -14.65 -6.92
N LEU A 228 1.86 -13.81 -7.85
CA LEU A 228 1.00 -12.82 -8.51
C LEU A 228 0.08 -13.44 -9.57
N SER A 229 0.23 -14.73 -9.86
CA SER A 229 -0.63 -15.47 -10.79
C SER A 229 -1.98 -15.88 -10.18
N GLN A 230 -2.07 -15.82 -8.84
CA GLN A 230 -3.21 -16.22 -8.05
C GLN A 230 -4.00 -15.01 -7.55
N ALA A 231 -5.26 -15.25 -7.16
CA ALA A 231 -6.02 -14.26 -6.42
C ALA A 231 -5.35 -13.98 -5.07
N ILE A 232 -5.11 -12.72 -4.76
CA ILE A 232 -4.61 -12.28 -3.45
C ILE A 232 -5.78 -11.81 -2.58
N THR A 233 -5.62 -11.88 -1.26
CA THR A 233 -6.63 -11.37 -0.33
C THR A 233 -6.64 -9.84 -0.33
N GLU A 234 -7.75 -9.24 0.10
CA GLU A 234 -7.81 -7.78 0.28
C GLU A 234 -6.79 -7.27 1.31
N ASP A 235 -6.47 -8.07 2.33
CA ASP A 235 -5.44 -7.72 3.32
C ASP A 235 -4.05 -7.70 2.66
N GLN A 236 -3.71 -8.70 1.83
CA GLN A 236 -2.45 -8.72 1.07
C GLN A 236 -2.37 -7.55 0.09
N LYS A 237 -3.47 -7.23 -0.60
CA LYS A 237 -3.54 -6.06 -1.48
C LYS A 237 -3.27 -4.77 -0.72
N TYR A 238 -3.92 -4.59 0.43
CA TYR A 238 -3.72 -3.41 1.26
C TYR A 238 -2.28 -3.29 1.77
N GLU A 239 -1.69 -4.40 2.22
CA GLU A 239 -0.28 -4.44 2.62
C GLU A 239 0.65 -4.11 1.44
N LEU A 240 0.35 -4.58 0.24
CA LEU A 240 1.09 -4.21 -0.98
C LEU A 240 0.99 -2.71 -1.29
N GLU A 241 -0.19 -2.10 -1.16
CA GLU A 241 -0.39 -0.66 -1.37
C GLU A 241 0.42 0.16 -0.35
N GLU A 242 0.33 -0.16 0.95
CA GLU A 242 1.12 0.53 1.98
C GLU A 242 2.62 0.31 1.76
N ALA A 243 3.05 -0.90 1.37
CA ALA A 243 4.43 -1.19 1.05
C ALA A 243 4.90 -0.40 -0.18
N LEU A 244 4.09 -0.32 -1.23
CA LEU A 244 4.39 0.44 -2.43
C LEU A 244 4.55 1.92 -2.13
N TYR A 245 3.65 2.50 -1.33
CA TYR A 245 3.74 3.93 -0.98
C TYR A 245 4.90 4.25 -0.04
N LYS A 246 5.25 3.31 0.85
CA LYS A 246 6.37 3.46 1.78
C LYS A 246 7.72 3.28 1.10
N HIS A 247 7.82 2.30 0.21
CA HIS A 247 9.09 1.89 -0.42
C HIS A 247 9.22 2.39 -1.86
N HIS A 248 8.19 3.05 -2.40
CA HIS A 248 8.08 3.64 -3.74
C HIS A 248 8.17 2.65 -4.92
N VAL A 249 8.93 1.55 -4.78
CA VAL A 249 9.06 0.48 -5.76
C VAL A 249 9.18 -0.87 -5.05
N LEU A 250 8.45 -1.86 -5.57
CA LEU A 250 8.40 -3.23 -5.08
C LEU A 250 8.88 -4.20 -6.17
N PHE A 251 9.64 -5.21 -5.77
CA PHE A 251 10.16 -6.24 -6.65
C PHE A 251 9.68 -7.62 -6.21
N PHE A 252 9.47 -8.51 -7.18
CA PHE A 252 9.02 -9.87 -6.97
C PHE A 252 9.87 -10.79 -7.85
N HIS A 253 10.48 -11.80 -7.25
CA HIS A 253 11.27 -12.77 -8.00
C HIS A 253 10.42 -13.92 -8.52
N ASN A 254 10.87 -14.52 -9.62
CA ASN A 254 10.43 -15.82 -10.11
C ASN A 254 8.90 -15.97 -10.30
N GLN A 255 8.29 -14.97 -10.94
CA GLN A 255 6.85 -14.95 -11.23
C GLN A 255 6.55 -15.57 -12.60
N ASN A 256 5.49 -16.38 -12.68
CA ASN A 256 5.05 -17.00 -13.92
C ASN A 256 3.65 -16.52 -14.27
N LEU A 257 3.59 -15.41 -15.03
CA LEU A 257 2.32 -14.74 -15.38
C LEU A 257 2.03 -14.89 -16.87
N THR A 258 0.76 -15.15 -17.20
CA THR A 258 0.22 -14.79 -18.52
C THR A 258 0.03 -13.27 -18.62
N SER A 259 -0.17 -12.76 -19.83
CA SER A 259 -0.43 -11.34 -20.06
C SER A 259 -1.74 -10.90 -19.36
N GLU A 260 -2.76 -11.76 -19.34
CA GLU A 260 -4.01 -11.53 -18.61
C GLU A 260 -3.80 -11.48 -17.11
N GLN A 261 -3.01 -12.40 -16.54
CA GLN A 261 -2.70 -12.40 -15.10
C GLN A 261 -1.91 -11.15 -14.70
N GLN A 262 -0.95 -10.71 -15.52
CA GLN A 262 -0.24 -9.45 -15.30
C GLN A 262 -1.21 -8.26 -15.28
N ARG A 263 -2.12 -8.16 -16.26
CA ARG A 263 -3.15 -7.11 -16.32
C ARG A 263 -4.09 -7.19 -15.12
N ASP A 264 -4.53 -8.38 -14.73
CA ASP A 264 -5.51 -8.58 -13.67
C ASP A 264 -4.92 -8.22 -12.30
N PHE A 265 -3.63 -8.55 -12.07
CA PHE A 265 -2.90 -8.06 -10.91
C PHE A 265 -2.75 -6.52 -10.93
N ALA A 266 -2.36 -5.94 -12.07
CA ALA A 266 -2.25 -4.48 -12.21
C ALA A 266 -3.60 -3.76 -11.93
N ARG A 267 -4.73 -4.37 -12.29
CA ARG A 267 -6.08 -3.83 -12.08
C ARG A 267 -6.47 -3.73 -10.60
N LEU A 268 -5.76 -4.41 -9.70
CA LEU A 268 -5.98 -4.26 -8.26
C LEU A 268 -5.72 -2.81 -7.81
N PHE A 269 -4.76 -2.13 -8.44
CA PHE A 269 -4.27 -0.80 -8.06
C PHE A 269 -4.89 0.36 -8.86
N GLY A 270 -5.62 0.07 -9.93
CA GLY A 270 -6.18 1.11 -10.80
C GLY A 270 -6.74 0.55 -12.10
N ASP A 271 -6.86 1.40 -13.13
CA ASP A 271 -7.31 0.99 -14.46
C ASP A 271 -6.10 0.80 -15.40
N PRO A 272 -5.80 -0.44 -15.85
CA PRO A 272 -4.80 -0.69 -16.88
C PRO A 272 -5.09 0.05 -18.19
N HIS A 273 -4.09 0.74 -18.72
CA HIS A 273 -4.23 1.56 -19.94
C HIS A 273 -3.53 0.95 -21.15
N VAL A 274 -4.19 1.00 -22.31
CA VAL A 274 -3.61 0.62 -23.60
C VAL A 274 -2.73 1.76 -24.11
N HIS A 275 -1.41 1.57 -24.08
CA HIS A 275 -0.46 2.60 -24.48
C HIS A 275 -0.55 2.91 -25.99
N PRO A 276 -0.66 4.17 -26.43
CA PRO A 276 -0.95 4.49 -27.84
C PRO A 276 0.20 4.23 -28.82
N VAL A 277 1.43 4.06 -28.33
CA VAL A 277 2.65 4.02 -29.17
C VAL A 277 3.32 2.63 -29.24
N PHE A 278 3.25 1.83 -28.18
CA PHE A 278 4.02 0.58 -28.10
C PHE A 278 3.23 -0.57 -28.70
N SER A 279 3.92 -1.61 -29.18
CA SER A 279 3.27 -2.88 -29.53
C SER A 279 2.67 -3.53 -28.29
N HIS A 280 1.64 -4.35 -28.48
CA HIS A 280 0.94 -5.03 -27.39
C HIS A 280 0.96 -6.54 -27.57
N THR A 281 0.70 -7.26 -26.49
CA THR A 281 0.41 -8.69 -26.59
C THR A 281 -0.92 -8.90 -27.33
N PRO A 282 -1.02 -9.85 -28.28
CA PRO A 282 -2.25 -10.09 -29.03
C PRO A 282 -3.47 -10.42 -28.16
N GLU A 283 -3.23 -11.14 -27.06
CA GLU A 283 -4.24 -11.61 -26.12
C GLU A 283 -4.68 -10.55 -25.10
N CYS A 284 -3.83 -9.56 -24.82
CA CYS A 284 -4.07 -8.55 -23.78
C CYS A 284 -3.50 -7.18 -24.19
N PRO A 285 -4.30 -6.31 -24.84
CA PRO A 285 -3.86 -5.00 -25.34
C PRO A 285 -3.33 -4.05 -24.26
N GLU A 286 -3.78 -4.17 -23.02
CA GLU A 286 -3.29 -3.37 -21.89
C GLU A 286 -1.83 -3.70 -21.51
N VAL A 287 -1.31 -4.83 -21.99
CA VAL A 287 0.09 -5.22 -21.80
C VAL A 287 0.91 -4.85 -23.03
N SER A 288 1.75 -3.83 -22.87
CA SER A 288 2.70 -3.38 -23.87
C SER A 288 3.94 -4.28 -23.88
N VAL A 289 4.51 -4.51 -25.06
CA VAL A 289 5.77 -5.25 -25.26
C VAL A 289 6.88 -4.24 -25.52
N LEU A 290 7.85 -4.19 -24.60
CA LEU A 290 9.09 -3.43 -24.77
C LEU A 290 10.19 -4.42 -25.17
N GLU A 291 10.63 -4.36 -26.43
CA GLU A 291 11.57 -5.33 -26.99
C GLU A 291 12.71 -4.63 -27.73
N PHE A 292 13.94 -5.07 -27.44
CA PHE A 292 15.17 -4.58 -28.05
C PHE A 292 16.06 -5.77 -28.44
N GLY A 293 16.92 -5.61 -29.45
CA GLY A 293 17.90 -6.64 -29.86
C GLY A 293 17.37 -7.67 -30.86
N VAL A 294 16.11 -7.57 -31.29
CA VAL A 294 15.52 -8.40 -32.36
C VAL A 294 15.42 -7.57 -33.64
N ASN A 295 16.06 -8.02 -34.72
CA ASN A 295 16.04 -7.35 -36.03
C ASN A 295 16.44 -5.86 -35.99
N VAL A 296 17.24 -5.45 -35.00
CA VAL A 296 17.78 -4.10 -34.88
C VAL A 296 19.22 -4.07 -35.36
N ASP A 297 19.61 -2.91 -35.89
CA ASP A 297 21.00 -2.57 -36.16
C ASP A 297 21.84 -2.76 -34.90
N PRO A 298 22.91 -3.59 -34.92
CA PRO A 298 23.78 -3.83 -33.77
C PRO A 298 24.41 -2.55 -33.18
N ASP A 299 24.53 -1.48 -33.98
CA ASP A 299 25.07 -0.19 -33.55
C ASP A 299 24.01 0.73 -32.93
N LYS A 300 22.72 0.39 -33.06
CA LYS A 300 21.63 1.15 -32.43
C LYS A 300 21.63 0.88 -30.93
N LYS A 301 21.67 1.93 -30.11
CA LYS A 301 21.55 1.82 -28.65
C LYS A 301 20.08 1.97 -28.21
N PRO A 302 19.69 1.39 -27.06
CA PRO A 302 18.45 1.77 -26.38
C PRO A 302 18.44 3.27 -26.05
N ASP A 303 17.26 3.88 -26.03
CA ASP A 303 17.04 5.34 -25.92
C ASP A 303 16.27 5.75 -24.65
N SER A 304 16.14 4.83 -23.69
CA SER A 304 15.46 5.05 -22.39
C SER A 304 16.43 5.30 -21.23
N ASP A 305 17.67 5.70 -21.54
CA ASP A 305 18.79 5.92 -20.63
C ASP A 305 18.85 7.36 -20.12
N ILE A 306 17.69 7.92 -19.77
CA ILE A 306 17.52 9.27 -19.21
C ILE A 306 16.53 9.17 -18.05
N TRP A 307 16.79 9.87 -16.93
CA TRP A 307 15.88 9.90 -15.78
C TRP A 307 14.52 10.50 -16.15
N HIS A 308 13.45 9.74 -15.90
CA HIS A 308 12.08 10.16 -16.20
C HIS A 308 11.00 9.50 -15.34
N THR A 309 9.84 10.13 -15.36
CA THR A 309 8.55 9.57 -14.95
C THR A 309 7.73 9.35 -16.21
N ASP A 310 7.02 8.24 -16.32
CA ASP A 310 6.30 7.91 -17.57
C ASP A 310 5.15 8.88 -17.83
N VAL A 311 4.99 9.27 -19.11
CA VAL A 311 3.76 9.90 -19.64
C VAL A 311 3.32 11.18 -18.91
N THR A 312 4.26 11.91 -18.29
CA THR A 312 3.97 13.18 -17.60
C THR A 312 3.44 14.29 -18.52
N TRP A 313 3.52 14.12 -19.84
CA TRP A 313 2.89 15.01 -20.83
C TRP A 313 1.36 14.83 -20.95
N SER A 314 0.79 13.82 -20.29
CA SER A 314 -0.67 13.67 -20.15
C SER A 314 -1.21 14.56 -19.03
N THR A 315 -2.43 15.06 -19.17
CA THR A 315 -3.15 15.76 -18.09
C THR A 315 -3.55 14.83 -16.95
N ASN A 316 -3.69 13.54 -17.24
CA ASN A 316 -3.87 12.48 -16.27
C ASN A 316 -2.73 11.47 -16.47
N PRO A 317 -1.55 11.68 -15.84
CA PRO A 317 -0.45 10.73 -15.92
C PRO A 317 -0.81 9.39 -15.23
N PRO A 318 -0.09 8.30 -15.55
CA PRO A 318 -0.18 7.06 -14.80
C PRO A 318 0.15 7.26 -13.33
N ILE A 319 -0.49 6.48 -12.47
CA ILE A 319 -0.22 6.47 -11.03
C ILE A 319 0.80 5.40 -10.66
N ILE A 320 0.82 4.28 -11.37
CA ILE A 320 1.67 3.12 -11.07
C ILE A 320 2.14 2.50 -12.40
N GLY A 321 3.41 2.11 -12.43
CA GLY A 321 3.98 1.30 -13.49
C GLY A 321 4.21 -0.13 -13.02
N MET A 322 4.01 -1.10 -13.92
CA MET A 322 4.32 -2.50 -13.69
C MET A 322 5.14 -3.08 -14.85
N LEU A 323 6.26 -3.71 -14.54
CA LEU A 323 7.14 -4.38 -15.51
C LEU A 323 7.29 -5.86 -15.16
N TYR A 324 7.33 -6.70 -16.19
CA TYR A 324 7.56 -8.12 -16.08
C TYR A 324 8.67 -8.55 -17.07
N ALA A 325 9.77 -9.07 -16.54
CA ALA A 325 10.93 -9.48 -17.32
C ALA A 325 10.67 -10.81 -18.03
N LYS A 326 10.58 -10.79 -19.36
CA LYS A 326 10.37 -12.00 -20.17
C LYS A 326 11.68 -12.57 -20.70
N ILE A 327 12.58 -11.71 -21.16
CA ILE A 327 13.89 -12.10 -21.70
C ILE A 327 14.92 -11.10 -21.19
N ILE A 328 15.94 -11.60 -20.50
CA ILE A 328 17.05 -10.79 -19.98
C ILE A 328 18.37 -11.26 -20.62
N PRO A 329 19.27 -10.34 -21.01
CA PRO A 329 20.58 -10.68 -21.56
C PRO A 329 21.38 -11.60 -20.65
N LYS A 330 21.77 -12.78 -21.14
CA LYS A 330 22.52 -13.81 -20.37
C LYS A 330 23.86 -13.31 -19.82
N GLN A 331 24.48 -12.36 -20.52
CA GLN A 331 25.75 -11.76 -20.13
C GLN A 331 25.61 -10.59 -19.14
N GLY A 332 24.39 -10.26 -18.72
CA GLY A 332 24.09 -9.12 -17.84
C GLY A 332 23.85 -7.80 -18.58
N GLY A 333 23.66 -6.74 -17.80
CA GLY A 333 23.24 -5.42 -18.28
C GLY A 333 21.72 -5.26 -18.34
N GLY A 334 21.26 -4.04 -18.62
CA GLY A 334 19.84 -3.69 -18.68
C GLY A 334 19.19 -3.49 -17.31
N ASP A 335 20.01 -3.19 -16.29
CA ASP A 335 19.54 -2.81 -14.96
C ASP A 335 18.65 -1.56 -15.02
N THR A 336 17.73 -1.44 -14.07
CA THR A 336 16.89 -0.25 -13.96
C THR A 336 17.10 0.41 -12.60
N LEU A 337 17.24 1.73 -12.60
CA LEU A 337 17.35 2.51 -11.39
C LEU A 337 16.05 3.25 -11.14
N TRP A 338 15.70 3.44 -9.87
CA TRP A 338 14.63 4.33 -9.42
C TRP A 338 15.17 5.34 -8.42
N ALA A 339 14.60 6.54 -8.42
CA ALA A 339 14.94 7.64 -7.52
C ALA A 339 13.72 8.06 -6.69
N ASN A 340 13.93 8.25 -5.39
CA ASN A 340 12.93 8.77 -4.47
C ASN A 340 12.84 10.30 -4.58
N MET A 341 11.82 10.79 -5.28
CA MET A 341 11.63 12.23 -5.49
C MET A 341 11.08 12.96 -4.25
N VAL A 342 10.57 12.22 -3.26
CA VAL A 342 10.18 12.76 -1.94
C VAL A 342 11.44 13.12 -1.14
N GLU A 343 12.39 12.19 -1.01
CA GLU A 343 13.62 12.46 -0.26
C GLU A 343 14.53 13.47 -0.97
N ILE A 344 14.61 13.45 -2.31
CA ILE A 344 15.30 14.52 -3.06
C ILE A 344 14.66 15.88 -2.75
N TYR A 345 13.34 16.00 -2.76
CA TYR A 345 12.66 17.24 -2.38
C TYR A 345 12.99 17.66 -0.95
N LYS A 346 12.92 16.74 0.02
CA LYS A 346 13.11 17.03 1.45
C LYS A 346 14.54 17.43 1.77
N GLN A 347 15.53 16.74 1.21
CA GLN A 347 16.93 16.84 1.65
C GLN A 347 17.74 17.83 0.80
N GLU A 348 17.41 17.99 -0.48
CA GLU A 348 18.23 18.78 -1.42
C GLU A 348 17.79 20.22 -1.60
N LEU A 349 16.53 20.51 -1.29
CA LEU A 349 15.99 21.86 -1.44
C LEU A 349 15.98 22.56 -0.09
N SER A 350 16.57 23.75 -0.04
CA SER A 350 16.42 24.65 1.10
C SER A 350 14.95 25.02 1.30
N ASN A 351 14.58 25.49 2.49
CA ASN A 351 13.20 25.87 2.75
C ASN A 351 12.72 27.01 1.82
N GLU A 352 13.61 27.96 1.51
CA GLU A 352 13.35 29.05 0.57
C GLU A 352 13.09 28.50 -0.84
N MET A 353 13.90 27.54 -1.29
CA MET A 353 13.66 26.91 -2.59
C MET A 353 12.36 26.12 -2.61
N LYS A 354 12.02 25.41 -1.53
CA LYS A 354 10.73 24.71 -1.43
C LYS A 354 9.55 25.70 -1.52
N GLU A 355 9.65 26.86 -0.87
CA GLU A 355 8.63 27.91 -0.93
C GLU A 355 8.47 28.51 -2.33
N ILE A 356 9.59 28.82 -3.00
CA ILE A 356 9.58 29.33 -4.37
C ILE A 356 8.95 28.30 -5.31
N LEU A 357 9.48 27.07 -5.32
CA LEU A 357 9.06 26.00 -6.24
C LEU A 357 7.60 25.58 -6.01
N SER A 358 7.08 25.68 -4.79
CA SER A 358 5.68 25.34 -4.48
C SER A 358 4.64 26.21 -5.20
N LYS A 359 5.06 27.35 -5.76
CA LYS A 359 4.21 28.30 -6.49
C LYS A 359 4.32 28.15 -8.01
N LEU A 360 5.20 27.27 -8.49
CA LEU A 360 5.54 27.15 -9.91
C LEU A 360 4.86 25.95 -10.54
N THR A 361 4.57 26.07 -11.83
CA THR A 361 4.09 24.99 -12.69
C THR A 361 5.05 24.79 -13.85
N ALA A 362 5.08 23.58 -14.40
CA ALA A 362 5.90 23.24 -15.54
C ALA A 362 5.07 22.62 -16.66
N GLU A 363 5.45 22.92 -17.90
CA GLU A 363 4.91 22.28 -19.09
C GLU A 363 5.66 20.97 -19.36
N HIS A 364 4.90 19.93 -19.69
CA HIS A 364 5.39 18.61 -20.05
C HIS A 364 4.91 18.27 -21.46
N SER A 365 5.83 17.90 -22.36
CA SER A 365 5.53 17.74 -23.79
C SER A 365 6.10 16.44 -24.35
N PHE A 366 5.22 15.62 -24.93
CA PHE A 366 5.60 14.44 -25.71
C PHE A 366 6.50 14.83 -26.88
N ALA A 367 6.19 15.97 -27.52
CA ALA A 367 6.89 16.41 -28.72
C ALA A 367 8.38 16.67 -28.46
N TYR A 368 8.72 17.13 -27.26
CA TYR A 368 10.12 17.36 -26.86
C TYR A 368 10.89 16.04 -26.75
N ALA A 369 10.28 15.02 -26.15
CA ALA A 369 10.89 13.69 -25.98
C ALA A 369 11.22 13.01 -27.31
N VAL A 370 10.39 13.19 -28.33
CA VAL A 370 10.59 12.56 -29.65
C VAL A 370 11.29 13.45 -30.68
N GLN A 371 11.54 14.73 -30.37
CA GLN A 371 12.13 15.69 -31.32
C GLN A 371 13.52 15.26 -31.80
N SER A 372 14.32 14.63 -30.93
CA SER A 372 15.66 14.13 -31.24
C SER A 372 15.66 12.78 -31.99
N LEU A 373 14.53 12.05 -31.99
CA LEU A 373 14.38 10.71 -32.58
C LEU A 373 13.89 10.72 -34.03
N ILE A 374 13.44 11.88 -34.53
CA ILE A 374 12.92 12.01 -35.89
C ILE A 374 14.09 12.15 -36.87
N LYS A 375 14.37 11.07 -37.61
CA LYS A 375 15.12 11.19 -38.87
C LYS A 375 14.25 12.00 -39.85
N LEU A 376 14.85 12.99 -40.49
CA LEU A 376 14.25 13.94 -41.43
C LEU A 376 13.77 13.27 -42.73
N ASP A 377 12.80 12.35 -42.66
CA ASP A 377 11.96 12.01 -43.81
C ASP A 377 10.55 12.57 -43.63
N SER A 378 9.89 12.84 -44.77
CA SER A 378 8.60 13.51 -44.83
C SER A 378 7.45 12.69 -44.21
N THR A 379 7.57 11.37 -44.16
CA THR A 379 6.51 10.48 -43.63
C THR A 379 6.57 10.42 -42.11
N ALA A 380 7.78 10.31 -41.55
CA ALA A 380 8.03 10.41 -40.12
C ALA A 380 7.57 11.78 -39.57
N MET A 381 7.80 12.85 -40.32
CA MET A 381 7.37 14.21 -39.93
C MET A 381 5.82 14.35 -39.89
N VAL A 382 5.10 13.80 -40.88
CA VAL A 382 3.62 13.83 -40.87
C VAL A 382 3.05 13.03 -39.71
N LYS A 383 3.61 11.83 -39.42
CA LYS A 383 3.20 11.02 -38.27
C LYS A 383 3.50 11.73 -36.95
N PHE A 384 4.66 12.38 -36.84
CA PHE A 384 5.03 13.17 -35.68
C PHE A 384 4.06 14.33 -35.44
N MET A 385 3.75 15.12 -36.47
CA MET A 385 2.82 16.26 -36.34
C MET A 385 1.43 15.81 -35.90
N LYS A 386 0.89 14.72 -36.47
CA LYS A 386 -0.38 14.12 -36.02
C LYS A 386 -0.32 13.65 -34.57
N THR A 387 0.79 13.02 -34.17
CA THR A 387 0.95 12.53 -32.78
C THR A 387 1.08 13.69 -31.80
N LYS A 388 1.78 14.77 -32.19
CA LYS A 388 1.89 16.00 -31.39
C LYS A 388 0.53 16.68 -31.22
N GLU A 389 -0.28 16.77 -32.27
CA GLU A 389 -1.64 17.33 -32.18
C GLU A 389 -2.55 16.50 -31.27
N ALA A 390 -2.44 15.17 -31.34
CA ALA A 390 -3.21 14.27 -30.49
C ALA A 390 -2.77 14.27 -29.01
N ASN A 391 -1.56 14.74 -28.71
CA ASN A 391 -0.97 14.75 -27.37
C ASN A 391 -0.45 16.16 -27.04
N PRO A 392 -1.34 17.14 -26.80
CA PRO A 392 -0.94 18.50 -26.47
C PRO A 392 -0.15 18.51 -25.15
N PRO A 393 0.75 19.50 -24.94
CA PRO A 393 1.48 19.62 -23.69
C PRO A 393 0.54 19.75 -22.48
N ALA A 394 0.90 19.12 -21.38
CA ALA A 394 0.21 19.25 -20.10
C ALA A 394 0.98 20.16 -19.15
N THR A 395 0.26 20.82 -18.23
CA THR A 395 0.86 21.62 -17.16
C THR A 395 0.65 20.92 -15.82
N HIS A 396 1.75 20.73 -15.08
CA HIS A 396 1.75 20.14 -13.74
C HIS A 396 2.46 21.04 -12.74
N PRO A 397 2.14 21.01 -11.44
CA PRO A 397 2.92 21.68 -10.41
C PRO A 397 4.37 21.16 -10.38
N VAL A 398 5.34 22.05 -10.15
CA VAL A 398 6.75 21.64 -9.96
C VAL A 398 6.91 20.83 -8.68
N ILE A 399 6.15 21.17 -7.63
CA ILE A 399 6.04 20.40 -6.39
C ILE A 399 4.61 19.86 -6.28
N CYS A 400 4.48 18.54 -6.30
CA CYS A 400 3.21 17.86 -6.13
C CYS A 400 3.10 17.26 -4.72
N GLN A 401 1.89 16.86 -4.33
CA GLN A 401 1.62 16.17 -3.07
C GLN A 401 0.99 14.80 -3.36
N HIS A 402 1.54 13.76 -2.75
CA HIS A 402 1.05 12.39 -2.94
C HIS A 402 -0.33 12.23 -2.28
N PRO A 403 -1.36 11.75 -3.00
CA PRO A 403 -2.74 11.77 -2.51
C PRO A 403 -2.96 10.89 -1.28
N HIS A 404 -2.18 9.81 -1.11
CA HIS A 404 -2.31 8.89 0.02
C HIS A 404 -1.40 9.26 1.20
N THR A 405 -0.09 9.42 0.95
CA THR A 405 0.90 9.68 2.01
C THR A 405 0.96 11.14 2.43
N LYS A 406 0.41 12.05 1.63
CA LYS A 406 0.48 13.52 1.80
C LYS A 406 1.88 14.10 1.76
N GLU A 407 2.88 13.31 1.39
CA GLU A 407 4.24 13.76 1.20
C GLU A 407 4.38 14.60 -0.06
N LYS A 408 5.24 15.61 0.00
CA LYS A 408 5.56 16.45 -1.16
C LYS A 408 6.75 15.88 -1.91
N TYR A 409 6.71 15.96 -3.24
CA TYR A 409 7.77 15.49 -4.12
C TYR A 409 8.03 16.47 -5.26
N LEU A 410 9.25 16.45 -5.77
CA LEU A 410 9.66 17.21 -6.95
C LEU A 410 9.17 16.49 -8.22
N TYR A 411 8.40 17.18 -9.06
CA TYR A 411 7.73 16.59 -10.22
C TYR A 411 8.14 17.26 -11.54
N VAL A 412 9.42 17.16 -11.87
CA VAL A 412 10.00 17.57 -13.15
C VAL A 412 10.95 16.50 -13.63
N ASN A 413 11.00 16.23 -14.93
CA ASN A 413 11.93 15.25 -15.48
C ASN A 413 12.51 15.69 -16.83
N ARG A 414 13.69 15.16 -17.15
CA ARG A 414 14.49 15.64 -18.27
C ARG A 414 13.91 15.28 -19.65
N ILE A 415 13.13 14.21 -19.73
CA ILE A 415 12.55 13.75 -21.00
C ILE A 415 11.37 14.62 -21.42
N PHE A 416 10.51 15.01 -20.48
CA PHE A 416 9.22 15.63 -20.82
C PHE A 416 9.09 17.08 -20.40
N THR A 417 9.74 17.53 -19.32
CA THR A 417 9.57 18.90 -18.82
C THR A 417 10.31 19.91 -19.70
N THR A 418 9.57 20.83 -20.32
CA THR A 418 10.10 21.78 -21.32
C THR A 418 10.36 23.18 -20.77
N LYS A 419 9.48 23.69 -19.90
CA LYS A 419 9.59 25.03 -19.32
C LYS A 419 8.87 25.13 -17.98
N ILE A 420 9.30 26.08 -17.15
CA ILE A 420 8.58 26.57 -15.98
C ILE A 420 7.75 27.77 -16.41
N ASN A 421 6.44 27.71 -16.21
CA ASN A 421 5.49 28.62 -16.86
C ASN A 421 5.56 30.05 -16.34
N GLU A 422 5.89 30.24 -15.07
CA GLU A 422 5.92 31.54 -14.41
C GLU A 422 7.27 32.28 -14.57
N LEU A 423 8.26 31.65 -15.22
CA LEU A 423 9.59 32.22 -15.41
C LEU A 423 9.85 32.53 -16.89
N ASN A 424 10.77 33.46 -17.15
CA ASN A 424 11.24 33.64 -18.52
C ASN A 424 12.09 32.43 -18.96
N GLU A 425 12.33 32.30 -20.26
CA GLU A 425 13.02 31.13 -20.83
C GLU A 425 14.40 30.88 -20.21
N GLN A 426 15.20 31.92 -19.99
CA GLN A 426 16.56 31.78 -19.45
C GLN A 426 16.53 31.32 -17.99
N GLU A 427 15.66 31.92 -17.17
CA GLU A 427 15.45 31.53 -15.78
C GLU A 427 14.92 30.10 -15.66
N SER A 428 13.91 29.77 -16.47
CA SER A 428 13.35 28.42 -16.56
C SER A 428 14.43 27.39 -16.91
N ASN A 429 15.24 27.64 -17.94
CA ASN A 429 16.29 26.72 -18.38
C ASN A 429 17.35 26.51 -17.30
N LEU A 430 17.80 27.58 -16.64
CA LEU A 430 18.77 27.48 -15.55
C LEU A 430 18.21 26.68 -14.36
N LEU A 431 16.97 26.96 -13.97
CA LEU A 431 16.33 26.27 -12.85
C LEU A 431 16.05 24.80 -13.16
N LEU A 432 15.54 24.47 -14.34
CA LEU A 432 15.31 23.08 -14.76
C LEU A 432 16.62 22.29 -14.81
N GLN A 433 17.72 22.86 -15.33
CA GLN A 433 19.03 22.20 -15.31
C GLN A 433 19.50 21.90 -13.88
N TYR A 434 19.30 22.84 -12.95
CA TYR A 434 19.59 22.61 -11.53
C TYR A 434 18.75 21.45 -10.98
N LEU A 435 17.42 21.48 -11.18
CA LEU A 435 16.50 20.47 -10.65
C LEU A 435 16.78 19.07 -11.24
N PHE A 436 17.03 18.95 -12.54
CA PHE A 436 17.41 17.70 -13.18
C PHE A 436 18.74 17.16 -12.65
N SER A 437 19.65 18.03 -12.21
CA SER A 437 20.93 17.61 -11.65
C SER A 437 20.82 16.94 -10.28
N LEU A 438 19.72 17.17 -9.54
CA LEU A 438 19.57 16.68 -8.17
C LEU A 438 19.53 15.15 -8.10
N VAL A 439 18.79 14.51 -9.03
CA VAL A 439 18.70 13.04 -9.10
C VAL A 439 20.08 12.41 -9.33
N ASN A 440 20.92 13.02 -10.16
CA ASN A 440 22.25 12.51 -10.47
C ASN A 440 23.25 12.65 -9.31
N LYS A 441 22.99 13.53 -8.34
CA LYS A 441 23.92 13.83 -7.24
C LYS A 441 23.65 12.98 -5.99
N ARG A 442 22.59 12.17 -5.98
CA ARG A 442 22.08 11.50 -4.77
C ARG A 442 21.85 10.01 -4.93
N PRO A 443 22.93 9.21 -5.06
CA PRO A 443 22.81 7.76 -5.03
C PRO A 443 22.12 7.24 -3.75
N GLU A 444 22.19 7.97 -2.64
CA GLU A 444 21.54 7.65 -1.35
C GLU A 444 20.01 7.57 -1.43
N PHE A 445 19.41 8.23 -2.43
CA PHE A 445 17.97 8.24 -2.68
C PHE A 445 17.58 7.42 -3.90
N THR A 446 18.46 6.52 -4.34
CA THR A 446 18.22 5.64 -5.47
C THR A 446 18.36 4.18 -5.08
N CYS A 447 17.66 3.31 -5.80
CA CYS A 447 17.97 1.89 -5.84
C CYS A 447 18.26 1.45 -7.28
N ARG A 448 19.04 0.38 -7.43
CA ARG A 448 19.35 -0.24 -8.73
C ARG A 448 18.91 -1.69 -8.69
N TRP A 449 18.05 -2.07 -9.63
CA TRP A 449 17.58 -3.43 -9.79
C TRP A 449 18.29 -4.13 -10.93
N LYS A 450 18.94 -5.24 -10.60
CA LYS A 450 19.48 -6.18 -11.57
C LYS A 450 18.42 -7.22 -11.87
N TRP A 451 17.92 -7.22 -13.10
CA TRP A 451 16.84 -8.09 -13.52
C TRP A 451 17.29 -9.55 -13.66
N ASN A 452 16.42 -10.46 -13.25
CA ASN A 452 16.39 -11.85 -13.71
C ASN A 452 15.17 -12.06 -14.61
N GLU A 453 15.22 -13.11 -15.44
CA GLU A 453 13.99 -13.57 -16.10
C GLU A 453 12.93 -13.88 -15.04
N ASN A 454 11.69 -13.57 -15.37
CA ASN A 454 10.52 -13.73 -14.51
C ASN A 454 10.44 -12.80 -13.29
N ASP A 455 11.32 -11.82 -13.15
CA ASP A 455 11.14 -10.76 -12.16
C ASP A 455 9.98 -9.82 -12.55
N VAL A 456 9.21 -9.40 -11.55
CA VAL A 456 8.18 -8.37 -11.68
C VAL A 456 8.57 -7.17 -10.82
N CYS A 457 8.31 -5.96 -11.33
CA CYS A 457 8.45 -4.70 -10.60
C CYS A 457 7.12 -3.94 -10.63
N LEU A 458 6.78 -3.31 -9.51
CA LEU A 458 5.65 -2.39 -9.37
C LEU A 458 6.18 -1.10 -8.73
N TRP A 459 5.99 0.07 -9.34
CA TRP A 459 6.46 1.34 -8.79
C TRP A 459 5.42 2.45 -8.86
N ASP A 460 5.48 3.37 -7.90
CA ASP A 460 4.65 4.57 -7.87
C ASP A 460 5.23 5.63 -8.81
N GLU A 461 4.55 5.89 -9.93
CA GLU A 461 4.97 6.87 -10.94
C GLU A 461 4.91 8.31 -10.39
N ARG A 462 4.06 8.56 -9.40
CA ARG A 462 3.90 9.91 -8.85
C ARG A 462 5.17 10.36 -8.12
N SER A 463 5.73 9.50 -7.29
CA SER A 463 6.80 9.85 -6.36
C SER A 463 8.21 9.41 -6.80
N THR A 464 8.34 8.83 -8.00
CA THR A 464 9.62 8.33 -8.51
C THR A 464 9.98 8.82 -9.90
N GLN A 465 11.28 8.84 -10.18
CA GLN A 465 11.81 8.74 -11.54
C GLN A 465 12.56 7.43 -11.70
N HIS A 466 12.73 6.98 -12.94
CA HIS A 466 13.49 5.79 -13.27
C HIS A 466 14.43 5.99 -14.47
N TYR A 467 15.41 5.10 -14.58
CA TYR A 467 16.46 5.12 -15.58
C TYR A 467 16.75 3.69 -16.06
N ALA A 468 16.60 3.42 -17.36
CA ALA A 468 16.93 2.12 -17.94
C ALA A 468 18.36 2.13 -18.47
N THR A 469 19.25 1.32 -17.88
CA THR A 469 20.66 1.27 -18.29
C THR A 469 20.77 0.72 -19.70
N ALA A 470 21.23 1.55 -20.63
CA ALA A 470 21.69 1.10 -21.94
C ALA A 470 23.12 0.58 -21.78
N ASP A 471 23.29 -0.69 -21.46
CA ASP A 471 24.62 -1.34 -21.40
C ASP A 471 24.58 -2.80 -21.89
N TYR A 472 23.45 -3.21 -22.47
CA TYR A 472 23.20 -4.57 -22.92
C TYR A 472 23.12 -4.72 -24.44
N TRP A 473 23.30 -3.65 -25.23
CA TRP A 473 23.24 -3.79 -26.69
C TRP A 473 24.39 -4.66 -27.23
N PRO A 474 24.19 -5.41 -28.34
CA PRO A 474 22.95 -5.56 -29.09
C PRO A 474 22.05 -6.70 -28.57
N GLN A 475 22.24 -7.16 -27.33
CA GLN A 475 21.56 -8.34 -26.80
C GLN A 475 20.05 -8.17 -26.72
N HIS A 476 19.35 -9.28 -26.91
CA HIS A 476 17.89 -9.34 -26.81
C HIS A 476 17.44 -9.09 -25.36
N ARG A 477 16.56 -8.11 -25.19
CA ARG A 477 15.84 -7.85 -23.95
C ARG A 477 14.37 -7.65 -24.26
N ARG A 478 13.50 -8.29 -23.49
CA ARG A 478 12.04 -8.17 -23.64
C ARG A 478 11.36 -8.05 -22.28
N MET A 479 10.56 -7.00 -22.14
CA MET A 479 9.71 -6.75 -20.97
C MET A 479 8.26 -6.64 -21.40
N HIS A 480 7.35 -7.12 -20.56
CA HIS A 480 5.93 -6.77 -20.64
C HIS A 480 5.63 -5.65 -19.65
N ARG A 481 4.99 -4.58 -20.10
CA ARG A 481 4.66 -3.40 -19.29
C ARG A 481 3.16 -3.19 -19.22
N CYS A 482 2.65 -2.99 -18.01
CA CYS A 482 1.31 -2.48 -17.76
C CYS A 482 1.43 -1.12 -17.09
N VAL A 483 0.65 -0.16 -17.56
CA VAL A 483 0.59 1.21 -17.02
C VAL A 483 -0.79 1.39 -16.39
N ILE A 484 -0.83 1.88 -15.16
CA ILE A 484 -2.05 1.92 -14.35
C ILE A 484 -2.46 3.37 -14.13
N MET A 485 -3.69 3.70 -14.49
CA MET A 485 -4.29 5.02 -14.27
C MET A 485 -5.11 5.01 -12.98
N GLU A 486 -5.35 6.19 -12.42
CA GLU A 486 -6.33 6.35 -11.35
C GLU A 486 -7.72 5.89 -11.84
N LYS A 487 -8.45 5.17 -10.98
CA LYS A 487 -9.79 4.69 -11.32
C LYS A 487 -10.69 5.89 -11.60
N LYS A 488 -11.31 5.90 -12.78
CA LYS A 488 -12.39 6.83 -13.02
C LYS A 488 -13.62 6.30 -12.29
N ASP A 489 -14.15 7.06 -11.34
CA ASP A 489 -15.49 6.79 -10.82
C ASP A 489 -16.42 6.71 -12.04
N LYS A 490 -17.06 5.55 -12.23
CA LYS A 490 -18.06 5.40 -13.28
C LYS A 490 -19.24 6.27 -12.88
N VAL A 491 -19.38 7.40 -13.56
CA VAL A 491 -20.54 8.29 -13.49
C VAL A 491 -21.81 7.53 -13.87
#